data_AF-M4Z4C4-F1
#
_entry.id   AF-M4Z4C4-F1
#
_cell.length_a   1.000
_cell.length_b   1.000
_cell.length_c   1.000
_cell.angle_alpha   90.00
_cell.angle_beta   90.00
_cell.angle_gamma   90.00
#
_symmetry.space_group_name_H-M   'P 1'
#
loop_
_entity.id
_entity.type
_entity.pdbx_description
1 polymer ?
#
loop_
_entity_poly.entity_id
_entity_poly.type
_entity_poly.pdbx_seq_one_letter_code
_entity_poly.pdbx_strand_id
1 'polypeptide(L)'
;MRVLPSEVVLAIELLIGAKPTDIDDRRLKHHYLPEVKTILTLLNDVPSELMELPFQSYLELSRCRAVLAATVARWEIGDTIVVRDVGSRDAMERIRQLMLQCRDTIPPPEPELPFITDPDRRAGIEEKARAAWIDFGAQEWLGATTFAGSALESLLLWAVEKAGSKTKKAPNDMVLSELVDAAAGAGLLTSSGEKLAHMARDARNLIHPGRVAKLGVSCTKASALTAMAALYTVAEELSNQF
;
A
#
# COMPACT_ATOMS: atom_id res chain seq x y z
N MET A 1 16.68 -6.34 -3.45
CA MET A 1 15.55 -6.61 -4.37
C MET A 1 14.34 -6.85 -3.48
N ARG A 2 13.20 -6.21 -3.75
CA ARG A 2 11.97 -6.43 -2.98
C ARG A 2 11.23 -7.58 -3.65
N VAL A 3 10.97 -8.67 -2.94
CA VAL A 3 10.20 -9.81 -3.47
C VAL A 3 8.73 -9.65 -3.09
N LEU A 4 7.84 -9.82 -4.06
CA LEU A 4 6.39 -9.76 -3.86
C LEU A 4 5.81 -11.16 -3.59
N PRO A 5 4.71 -11.29 -2.84
CA PRO A 5 4.03 -12.58 -2.68
C PRO A 5 3.68 -13.27 -4.01
N SER A 6 3.23 -12.53 -5.03
CA SER A 6 2.95 -13.11 -6.36
C SER A 6 4.20 -13.61 -7.08
N GLU A 7 5.36 -13.01 -6.85
CA GLU A 7 6.62 -13.47 -7.42
C GLU A 7 7.05 -14.81 -6.79
N VAL A 8 6.75 -15.01 -5.51
CA VAL A 8 6.93 -16.33 -4.86
C VAL A 8 5.99 -17.36 -5.47
N VAL A 9 4.72 -17.00 -5.71
CA VAL A 9 3.76 -17.88 -6.40
C VAL A 9 4.28 -18.24 -7.79
N LEU A 10 4.71 -17.26 -8.58
CA LEU A 10 5.25 -17.47 -9.92
C LEU A 10 6.50 -18.36 -9.89
N ALA A 11 7.39 -18.17 -8.93
CA ALA A 11 8.57 -19.02 -8.76
C ALA A 11 8.19 -20.48 -8.47
N ILE A 12 7.19 -20.72 -7.61
CA ILE A 12 6.68 -22.07 -7.34
C ILE A 12 6.11 -22.68 -8.63
N GLU A 13 5.32 -21.93 -9.37
CA GLU A 13 4.67 -22.41 -10.60
C GLU A 13 5.69 -22.75 -11.70
N LEU A 14 6.75 -21.95 -11.84
CA LEU A 14 7.82 -22.16 -12.82
C LEU A 14 8.78 -23.29 -12.45
N LEU A 15 9.15 -23.41 -11.17
CA LEU A 15 10.19 -24.34 -10.72
C LEU A 15 9.65 -25.71 -10.32
N ILE A 16 8.44 -25.77 -9.79
CA ILE A 16 7.84 -27.00 -9.26
C ILE A 16 6.69 -27.48 -10.15
N GLY A 17 5.72 -26.60 -10.42
CA GLY A 17 4.57 -26.89 -11.26
C GLY A 17 3.37 -25.98 -10.96
N ALA A 18 2.52 -25.77 -11.96
CA ALA A 18 1.43 -24.79 -11.90
C ALA A 18 0.13 -25.34 -11.31
N LYS A 19 -0.13 -26.66 -11.41
CA LYS A 19 -1.37 -27.25 -10.89
C LYS A 19 -1.14 -27.83 -9.49
N PRO A 20 -2.15 -27.81 -8.60
CA PRO A 20 -2.07 -28.49 -7.30
C PRO A 20 -1.69 -29.96 -7.45
N THR A 21 -2.18 -30.65 -8.48
CA THR A 21 -1.81 -32.04 -8.79
C THR A 21 -0.34 -32.20 -9.17
N ASP A 22 0.27 -31.20 -9.80
CA ASP A 22 1.71 -31.24 -10.14
C ASP A 22 2.58 -31.13 -8.88
N ILE A 23 2.05 -30.58 -7.79
CA ILE A 23 2.72 -30.38 -6.51
C ILE A 23 2.39 -31.54 -5.54
N ASP A 24 1.11 -31.91 -5.40
CA ASP A 24 0.62 -32.96 -4.49
C ASP A 24 1.00 -34.39 -4.95
N ASP A 25 0.98 -34.69 -6.26
CA ASP A 25 1.35 -36.04 -6.75
C ASP A 25 2.87 -36.28 -6.72
N ARG A 26 3.67 -35.23 -6.48
CA ARG A 26 5.13 -35.24 -6.66
C ARG A 26 5.95 -35.08 -5.40
N ARG A 27 5.41 -35.40 -4.21
CA ARG A 27 6.16 -35.68 -2.95
C ARG A 27 7.61 -35.20 -3.04
N LEU A 28 7.85 -33.90 -2.83
CA LEU A 28 9.11 -33.24 -3.19
C LEU A 28 10.31 -34.03 -2.68
N LYS A 29 11.24 -34.35 -3.59
CA LYS A 29 12.43 -35.17 -3.33
C LYS A 29 13.71 -34.36 -3.50
N HIS A 30 14.84 -34.95 -3.11
CA HIS A 30 16.17 -34.36 -3.13
C HIS A 30 16.61 -33.73 -4.47
N HIS A 31 16.09 -34.15 -5.63
CA HIS A 31 16.43 -33.51 -6.91
C HIS A 31 15.85 -32.09 -7.05
N TYR A 32 14.85 -31.72 -6.25
CA TYR A 32 14.31 -30.36 -6.16
C TYR A 32 15.08 -29.46 -5.16
N LEU A 33 16.23 -29.91 -4.66
CA LEU A 33 17.04 -29.16 -3.70
C LEU A 33 17.30 -27.70 -4.14
N PRO A 34 17.79 -27.41 -5.36
CA PRO A 34 18.04 -26.04 -5.76
C PRO A 34 16.76 -25.18 -5.86
N GLU A 35 15.66 -25.76 -6.34
CA GLU A 35 14.37 -25.08 -6.47
C GLU A 35 13.79 -24.72 -5.10
N VAL A 36 13.73 -25.68 -4.18
CA VAL A 36 13.22 -25.46 -2.81
C VAL A 36 14.07 -24.42 -2.08
N LYS A 37 15.40 -24.45 -2.23
CA LYS A 37 16.29 -23.45 -1.62
C LYS A 37 16.08 -22.06 -2.20
N THR A 38 15.85 -21.96 -3.51
CA THR A 38 15.54 -20.69 -4.19
C THR A 38 14.22 -20.11 -3.67
N ILE A 39 13.16 -20.92 -3.60
CA ILE A 39 11.85 -20.48 -3.11
C ILE A 39 11.92 -20.06 -1.64
N LEU A 40 12.63 -20.80 -0.78
CA LEU A 40 12.82 -20.39 0.62
C LEU A 40 13.56 -19.06 0.75
N THR A 41 14.53 -18.80 -0.13
CA THR A 41 15.24 -17.52 -0.16
C THR A 41 14.31 -16.39 -0.56
N LEU A 42 13.55 -16.55 -1.65
CA LEU A 42 12.55 -15.59 -2.10
C LEU A 42 11.51 -15.31 -1.01
N LEU A 43 11.02 -16.35 -0.32
CA LEU A 43 10.05 -16.22 0.76
C LEU A 43 10.59 -15.46 1.97
N ASN A 44 11.91 -15.55 2.25
CA ASN A 44 12.54 -14.76 3.31
C ASN A 44 12.68 -13.28 2.93
N ASP A 45 12.75 -12.99 1.64
CA ASP A 45 12.88 -11.64 1.09
C ASP A 45 11.53 -10.94 0.87
N VAL A 46 10.41 -11.62 1.12
CA VAL A 46 9.07 -11.00 1.14
C VAL A 46 8.96 -10.08 2.36
N PRO A 47 8.69 -8.78 2.18
CA PRO A 47 8.52 -7.84 3.29
C PRO A 47 7.39 -8.27 4.23
N SER A 48 7.59 -8.12 5.54
CA SER A 48 6.61 -8.50 6.56
C SER A 48 5.27 -7.80 6.41
N GLU A 49 5.28 -6.58 5.87
CA GLU A 49 4.09 -5.78 5.67
C GLU A 49 3.17 -6.46 4.65
N LEU A 50 3.73 -7.11 3.62
CA LEU A 50 2.95 -7.83 2.60
C LEU A 50 2.39 -9.16 3.09
N MET A 51 2.82 -9.66 4.26
CA MET A 51 2.37 -10.93 4.86
C MET A 51 1.20 -10.73 5.84
N GLU A 52 0.14 -10.01 5.43
CA GLU A 52 -1.09 -9.83 6.21
C GLU A 52 -1.95 -11.12 6.23
N LEU A 53 -1.49 -12.12 6.98
CA LEU A 53 -2.20 -13.38 7.18
C LEU A 53 -2.87 -13.44 8.57
N PRO A 54 -4.07 -14.03 8.70
CA PRO A 54 -4.61 -14.39 10.01
C PRO A 54 -3.61 -15.26 10.78
N PHE A 55 -3.60 -15.16 12.12
CA PHE A 55 -2.61 -15.86 12.95
C PHE A 55 -2.48 -17.36 12.64
N GLN A 56 -3.59 -18.06 12.38
CA GLN A 56 -3.55 -19.47 11.99
C GLN A 56 -2.86 -19.72 10.65
N SER A 57 -3.16 -18.90 9.64
CA SER A 57 -2.50 -18.96 8.32
C SER A 57 -1.01 -18.64 8.42
N TYR A 58 -0.64 -17.66 9.26
CA TYR A 58 0.76 -17.33 9.53
C TYR A 58 1.51 -18.48 10.24
N LEU A 59 0.90 -19.10 11.24
CA LEU A 59 1.46 -20.25 11.93
C LEU A 59 1.70 -21.42 10.96
N GLU A 60 0.77 -21.63 10.04
CA GLU A 60 0.89 -22.66 9.02
C GLU A 60 2.00 -22.36 8.01
N LEU A 61 2.13 -21.11 7.56
CA LEU A 61 3.26 -20.65 6.74
C LEU A 61 4.60 -20.94 7.44
N SER A 62 4.68 -20.59 8.73
CA SER A 62 5.87 -20.84 9.55
C SER A 62 6.20 -22.34 9.66
N ARG A 63 5.19 -23.19 9.79
CA ARG A 63 5.38 -24.66 9.81
C ARG A 63 5.87 -25.18 8.47
N CYS A 64 5.32 -24.71 7.35
CA CYS A 64 5.77 -25.09 6.01
C CYS A 64 7.25 -24.72 5.80
N ARG A 65 7.64 -23.49 6.18
CA ARG A 65 9.05 -23.03 6.15
C ARG A 65 9.97 -23.94 6.96
N ALA A 66 9.59 -24.27 8.19
CA ALA A 66 10.39 -25.11 9.06
C ALA A 66 10.57 -26.53 8.50
N VAL A 67 9.51 -27.13 7.93
CA VAL A 67 9.57 -28.47 7.33
C VAL A 67 10.47 -28.49 6.09
N LEU A 68 10.33 -27.50 5.19
CA LEU A 68 11.18 -27.40 4.01
C LEU A 68 12.63 -27.15 4.38
N ALA A 69 12.91 -26.22 5.29
CA ALA A 69 14.28 -25.92 5.74
C ALA A 69 14.97 -27.15 6.37
N ALA A 70 14.26 -27.88 7.23
CA ALA A 70 14.80 -29.11 7.82
C ALA A 70 15.04 -30.21 6.78
N THR A 71 14.20 -30.28 5.74
CA THR A 71 14.35 -31.26 4.65
C THR A 71 15.52 -30.90 3.73
N VAL A 72 15.67 -29.63 3.37
CA VAL A 72 16.81 -29.10 2.61
C VAL A 72 18.13 -29.42 3.32
N ALA A 73 18.22 -29.19 4.63
CA ALA A 73 19.42 -29.50 5.41
C ALA A 73 19.80 -30.99 5.36
N ARG A 74 18.81 -31.89 5.26
CA ARG A 74 19.05 -33.33 5.09
C ARG A 74 19.48 -33.69 3.68
N TRP A 75 18.88 -33.09 2.66
CA TRP A 75 19.31 -33.30 1.27
C TRP A 75 20.73 -32.82 1.02
N GLU A 76 21.16 -31.74 1.67
CA GLU A 76 22.54 -31.22 1.56
C GLU A 76 23.59 -32.22 2.08
N ILE A 77 23.24 -33.12 3.00
CA ILE A 77 24.12 -34.20 3.47
C ILE A 77 23.92 -35.53 2.72
N GLY A 78 23.18 -35.52 1.60
CA GLY A 78 22.98 -36.69 0.74
C GLY A 78 21.79 -37.58 1.14
N ASP A 79 20.92 -37.13 2.03
CA ASP A 79 19.68 -37.84 2.34
C ASP A 79 18.69 -37.77 1.16
N THR A 80 17.80 -38.75 1.07
CA THR A 80 16.80 -38.87 0.00
C THR A 80 15.36 -38.87 0.51
N ILE A 81 15.15 -38.48 1.78
CA ILE A 81 13.80 -38.33 2.35
C ILE A 81 12.90 -37.42 1.51
N VAL A 82 11.61 -37.67 1.60
CA VAL A 82 10.57 -36.84 1.02
C VAL A 82 10.17 -35.74 2.00
N VAL A 83 9.83 -34.55 1.49
CA VAL A 83 9.21 -33.47 2.29
C VAL A 83 7.95 -33.99 2.99
N ARG A 84 7.77 -33.62 4.26
CA ARG A 84 6.58 -34.01 5.03
C ARG A 84 5.42 -33.06 4.77
N ASP A 85 4.21 -33.60 4.78
CA ASP A 85 3.00 -32.80 4.69
C ASP A 85 2.80 -31.91 5.92
N VAL A 86 2.19 -30.75 5.72
CA VAL A 86 1.72 -29.85 6.77
C VAL A 86 0.20 -29.78 6.68
N GLY A 87 -0.49 -30.30 7.70
CA GLY A 87 -1.96 -30.29 7.71
C GLY A 87 -2.59 -31.14 6.60
N SER A 88 -1.94 -32.26 6.24
CA SER A 88 -2.36 -33.17 5.17
C SER A 88 -2.26 -32.60 3.75
N ARG A 89 -1.43 -31.58 3.53
CA ARG A 89 -1.10 -31.02 2.22
C ARG A 89 0.40 -30.88 2.05
N ASP A 90 0.86 -30.90 0.80
CA ASP A 90 2.25 -30.60 0.50
C ASP A 90 2.63 -29.18 0.98
N ALA A 91 3.81 -29.06 1.58
CA ALA A 91 4.27 -27.81 2.19
C ALA A 91 4.43 -26.68 1.15
N MET A 92 4.79 -27.01 -0.09
CA MET A 92 5.00 -26.03 -1.17
C MET A 92 3.67 -25.53 -1.72
N GLU A 93 2.71 -26.43 -1.98
CA GLU A 93 1.36 -26.00 -2.37
C GLU A 93 0.71 -25.17 -1.27
N ARG A 94 0.96 -25.51 -0.01
CA ARG A 94 0.43 -24.70 1.10
C ARG A 94 1.04 -23.31 1.14
N ILE A 95 2.35 -23.16 0.91
CA ILE A 95 2.99 -21.85 0.76
C ILE A 95 2.36 -21.08 -0.40
N ARG A 96 2.19 -21.71 -1.56
CA ARG A 96 1.56 -21.09 -2.74
C ARG A 96 0.17 -20.53 -2.41
N GLN A 97 -0.68 -21.33 -1.76
CA GLN A 97 -2.03 -20.92 -1.35
C GLN A 97 -2.05 -19.80 -0.30
N LEU A 98 -1.04 -19.75 0.57
CA LEU A 98 -0.92 -18.69 1.58
C LEU A 98 -0.40 -17.39 0.94
N MET A 99 0.53 -17.47 -0.01
CA MET A 99 1.01 -16.30 -0.75
C MET A 99 -0.07 -15.70 -1.65
N LEU A 100 -0.96 -16.51 -2.22
CA LEU A 100 -2.14 -16.01 -2.96
C LEU A 100 -3.13 -15.21 -2.10
N GLN A 101 -3.10 -15.34 -0.77
CA GLN A 101 -3.91 -14.55 0.15
C GLN A 101 -3.24 -13.22 0.52
N CYS A 102 -1.94 -13.11 0.27
CA CYS A 102 -1.16 -11.91 0.54
C CYS A 102 -1.33 -10.90 -0.60
N ARG A 103 -1.16 -9.61 -0.29
CA ARG A 103 -1.22 -8.54 -1.28
C ARG A 103 0.18 -8.22 -1.76
N ASP A 104 0.32 -7.89 -3.04
CA ASP A 104 1.59 -7.39 -3.58
C ASP A 104 1.83 -5.92 -3.26
N THR A 105 0.77 -5.20 -2.90
CA THR A 105 0.81 -3.76 -2.64
C THR A 105 0.14 -3.45 -1.31
N ILE A 106 0.89 -2.79 -0.46
CA ILE A 106 0.42 -2.09 0.73
C ILE A 106 1.22 -0.79 0.76
N PRO A 107 0.56 0.37 0.95
CA PRO A 107 -0.88 0.62 1.19
C PRO A 107 -1.76 0.52 -0.08
N PRO A 108 -3.11 0.75 -0.04
CA PRO A 108 -3.92 0.85 -1.26
C PRO A 108 -3.24 1.79 -2.27
N PRO A 109 -3.45 1.57 -3.59
CA PRO A 109 -2.77 2.37 -4.60
C PRO A 109 -2.95 3.84 -4.28
N GLU A 110 -1.85 4.60 -4.32
CA GLU A 110 -1.87 6.06 -4.35
C GLU A 110 -2.96 6.51 -5.32
N PRO A 111 -3.66 7.64 -5.07
CA PRO A 111 -4.58 8.12 -6.09
C PRO A 111 -3.76 8.36 -7.36
N GLU A 112 -3.97 7.55 -8.38
CA GLU A 112 -3.37 7.79 -9.68
C GLU A 112 -4.05 9.02 -10.27
N LEU A 113 -3.27 9.95 -10.80
CA LEU A 113 -3.80 11.22 -11.31
C LEU A 113 -3.62 11.33 -12.83
N PRO A 114 -4.12 10.37 -13.64
CA PRO A 114 -3.88 10.36 -15.09
C PRO A 114 -4.49 11.56 -15.80
N PHE A 115 -5.52 12.17 -15.20
CA PHE A 115 -6.16 13.40 -15.68
C PHE A 115 -5.25 14.64 -15.59
N ILE A 116 -4.17 14.58 -14.81
CA ILE A 116 -3.12 15.61 -14.78
C ILE A 116 -2.13 15.31 -15.91
N THR A 117 -2.25 16.07 -17.01
CA THR A 117 -1.42 15.89 -18.21
C THR A 117 0.03 16.35 -18.05
N ASP A 118 0.30 17.25 -17.10
CA ASP A 118 1.64 17.72 -16.77
C ASP A 118 2.36 16.66 -15.92
N PRO A 119 3.40 15.99 -16.45
CA PRO A 119 4.03 14.86 -15.78
C PRO A 119 4.78 15.27 -14.51
N ASP A 120 5.43 16.44 -14.50
CA ASP A 120 6.22 16.89 -13.35
C ASP A 120 5.29 17.28 -12.20
N ARG A 121 4.19 17.96 -12.54
CA ARG A 121 3.17 18.32 -11.56
C ARG A 121 2.47 17.08 -10.99
N ARG A 122 2.11 16.13 -11.85
CA ARG A 122 1.50 14.86 -11.45
C ARG A 122 2.41 14.11 -10.48
N ALA A 123 3.67 13.89 -10.87
CA ALA A 123 4.66 13.19 -10.05
C ALA A 123 4.85 13.89 -8.69
N GLY A 124 4.87 15.23 -8.66
CA GLY A 124 4.99 16.00 -7.42
C GLY A 124 3.79 15.91 -6.47
N ILE A 125 2.59 15.54 -6.96
CA ILE A 125 1.41 15.29 -6.12
C ILE A 125 1.41 13.83 -5.65
N GLU A 126 1.67 12.89 -6.56
CA GLU A 126 1.76 11.46 -6.27
C GLU A 126 2.85 11.16 -5.22
N GLU A 127 4.01 11.80 -5.31
CA GLU A 127 5.09 11.69 -4.31
C GLU A 127 4.63 12.09 -2.90
N LYS A 128 3.85 13.16 -2.78
CA LYS A 128 3.30 13.59 -1.48
C LYS A 128 2.25 12.60 -0.96
N ALA A 129 1.41 12.07 -1.85
CA ALA A 129 0.45 11.03 -1.48
C ALA A 129 1.16 9.77 -0.96
N ARG A 130 2.26 9.36 -1.62
CA ARG A 130 3.14 8.28 -1.16
C ARG A 130 3.75 8.54 0.20
N ALA A 131 4.35 9.72 0.39
CA ALA A 131 4.96 10.10 1.66
C ALA A 131 3.94 10.06 2.81
N ALA A 132 2.70 10.50 2.57
CA ALA A 132 1.63 10.43 3.56
C ALA A 132 1.35 8.99 4.02
N TRP A 133 1.37 8.04 3.09
CA TRP A 133 1.17 6.63 3.34
C TRP A 133 2.34 5.95 4.05
N ILE A 134 3.58 6.30 3.68
CA ILE A 134 4.79 5.84 4.36
C ILE A 134 4.71 6.22 5.83
N ASP A 135 4.44 7.49 6.12
CA ASP A 135 4.31 8.00 7.48
C ASP A 135 3.12 7.36 8.22
N PHE A 136 2.00 7.14 7.53
CA PHE A 136 0.85 6.46 8.12
C PHE A 136 1.19 5.03 8.56
N GLY A 137 1.90 4.27 7.71
CA GLY A 137 2.37 2.93 8.02
C GLY A 137 3.38 2.91 9.18
N ALA A 138 4.24 3.92 9.26
CA ALA A 138 5.21 4.12 10.33
C ALA A 138 4.59 4.62 11.66
N GLN A 139 3.27 4.88 11.70
CA GLN A 139 2.57 5.49 12.83
C GLN A 139 2.97 6.95 13.13
N GLU A 140 3.54 7.64 12.15
CA GLU A 140 3.94 9.04 12.20
C GLU A 140 2.78 9.96 11.80
N TRP A 141 1.81 10.15 12.71
CA TRP A 141 0.54 10.82 12.40
C TRP A 141 0.68 12.27 11.93
N LEU A 142 1.68 12.99 12.47
CA LEU A 142 1.98 14.37 12.09
C LEU A 142 2.43 14.42 10.63
N GLY A 143 3.36 13.54 10.26
CA GLY A 143 3.88 13.43 8.90
C GLY A 143 2.79 13.03 7.91
N ALA A 144 2.03 11.97 8.23
CA ALA A 144 0.91 11.50 7.42
C ALA A 144 -0.14 12.60 7.16
N THR A 145 -0.52 13.34 8.20
CA THR A 145 -1.48 14.46 8.10
C THR A 145 -0.91 15.60 7.26
N THR A 146 0.38 15.91 7.42
CA THR A 146 1.06 17.00 6.70
C THR A 146 1.15 16.71 5.21
N PHE A 147 1.65 15.54 4.83
CA PHE A 147 1.82 15.15 3.44
C PHE A 147 0.48 14.97 2.72
N ALA A 148 -0.52 14.35 3.35
CA ALA A 148 -1.86 14.23 2.78
C ALA A 148 -2.50 15.61 2.54
N GLY A 149 -2.38 16.52 3.50
CA GLY A 149 -2.87 17.89 3.36
C GLY A 149 -2.14 18.68 2.25
N SER A 150 -0.84 18.48 2.10
CA SER A 150 -0.05 19.12 1.03
C SER A 150 -0.36 18.56 -0.36
N ALA A 151 -0.59 17.24 -0.47
CA ALA A 151 -1.06 16.61 -1.71
C ALA A 151 -2.44 17.16 -2.12
N LEU A 152 -3.38 17.23 -1.16
CA LEU A 152 -4.73 17.78 -1.37
C LEU A 152 -4.67 19.24 -1.85
N GLU A 153 -3.85 20.08 -1.21
CA GLU A 153 -3.66 21.48 -1.61
C GLU A 153 -3.11 21.59 -3.04
N SER A 154 -2.11 20.79 -3.38
CA SER A 154 -1.49 20.78 -4.71
C SER A 154 -2.48 20.34 -5.80
N LEU A 155 -3.34 19.37 -5.47
CA LEU A 155 -4.38 18.84 -6.35
C LEU A 155 -5.51 19.86 -6.58
N LEU A 156 -5.99 20.52 -5.53
CA LEU A 156 -7.00 21.57 -5.65
C LEU A 156 -6.47 22.79 -6.42
N LEU A 157 -5.22 23.19 -6.18
CA LEU A 157 -4.57 24.24 -6.95
C LEU A 157 -4.58 23.94 -8.44
N TRP A 158 -4.20 22.71 -8.81
CA TRP A 158 -4.25 22.26 -10.22
C TRP A 158 -5.66 22.34 -10.78
N ALA A 159 -6.65 21.83 -10.06
CA ALA A 159 -8.03 21.79 -10.53
C ALA A 159 -8.60 23.21 -10.74
N VAL A 160 -8.34 24.13 -9.81
CA VAL A 160 -8.79 25.53 -9.89
C VAL A 160 -8.13 26.27 -11.05
N GLU A 161 -6.82 26.08 -11.27
CA GLU A 161 -6.12 26.65 -12.42
C GLU A 161 -6.66 26.08 -13.74
N LYS A 162 -6.89 24.76 -13.81
CA LYS A 162 -7.41 24.08 -14.99
C LYS A 162 -8.83 24.53 -15.35
N ALA A 163 -9.69 24.75 -14.36
CA ALA A 163 -11.05 25.24 -14.54
C ALA A 163 -11.11 26.73 -14.93
N GLY A 164 -10.00 27.48 -14.79
CA GLY A 164 -9.97 28.91 -15.10
C GLY A 164 -10.90 29.74 -14.21
N SER A 165 -11.06 29.34 -12.94
CA SER A 165 -12.02 29.98 -12.03
C SER A 165 -11.69 31.46 -11.83
N LYS A 166 -12.66 32.35 -12.14
CA LYS A 166 -12.52 33.81 -12.00
C LYS A 166 -12.64 34.22 -10.53
N THR A 167 -11.57 34.00 -9.80
CA THR A 167 -11.44 34.37 -8.39
C THR A 167 -10.70 35.72 -8.25
N LYS A 168 -10.87 36.39 -7.10
CA LYS A 168 -10.23 37.68 -6.83
C LYS A 168 -8.72 37.57 -6.60
N LYS A 169 -8.26 36.43 -6.07
CA LYS A 169 -6.86 36.11 -5.83
C LYS A 169 -6.38 35.15 -6.91
N ALA A 170 -5.11 35.23 -7.30
CA ALA A 170 -4.53 34.19 -8.15
C ALA A 170 -4.51 32.86 -7.37
N PRO A 171 -4.71 31.69 -8.02
CA PRO A 171 -4.72 30.40 -7.34
C PRO A 171 -3.47 30.14 -6.49
N ASN A 172 -2.29 30.58 -6.94
CA ASN A 172 -1.03 30.44 -6.20
C ASN A 172 -0.95 31.26 -4.90
N ASP A 173 -1.81 32.27 -4.74
CA ASP A 173 -1.88 33.11 -3.52
C ASP A 173 -2.97 32.64 -2.56
N MET A 174 -3.69 31.57 -2.91
CA MET A 174 -4.78 31.03 -2.10
C MET A 174 -4.25 30.09 -1.02
N VAL A 175 -4.80 30.21 0.19
CA VAL A 175 -4.63 29.19 1.22
C VAL A 175 -5.56 27.99 0.96
N LEU A 176 -5.28 26.84 1.56
CA LEU A 176 -6.09 25.62 1.38
C LEU A 176 -7.62 25.84 1.51
N SER A 177 -8.11 26.62 2.48
CA SER A 177 -9.56 26.89 2.57
C SER A 177 -10.11 27.62 1.35
N GLU A 178 -9.36 28.59 0.82
CA GLU A 178 -9.76 29.36 -0.36
C GLU A 178 -9.74 28.49 -1.62
N LEU A 179 -8.79 27.55 -1.72
CA LEU A 179 -8.75 26.55 -2.80
C LEU A 179 -9.94 25.59 -2.74
N VAL A 180 -10.32 25.11 -1.56
CA VAL A 180 -11.52 24.27 -1.38
C VAL A 180 -12.77 25.03 -1.83
N ASP A 181 -12.94 26.26 -1.35
CA ASP A 181 -14.10 27.08 -1.69
C ASP A 181 -14.14 27.44 -3.19
N ALA A 182 -12.99 27.70 -3.80
CA ALA A 182 -12.87 27.97 -5.23
C ALA A 182 -13.20 26.75 -6.09
N ALA A 183 -12.73 25.56 -5.70
CA ALA A 183 -13.03 24.31 -6.40
C ALA A 183 -14.52 23.94 -6.28
N ALA A 184 -15.10 24.05 -5.07
CA ALA A 184 -16.53 23.84 -4.84
C ALA A 184 -17.38 24.84 -5.62
N GLY A 185 -17.02 26.13 -5.60
CA GLY A 185 -17.71 27.18 -6.37
C GLY A 185 -17.63 27.01 -7.89
N ALA A 186 -16.60 26.30 -8.38
CA ALA A 186 -16.47 25.91 -9.78
C ALA A 186 -17.23 24.61 -10.12
N GLY A 187 -17.92 23.98 -9.16
CA GLY A 187 -18.62 22.71 -9.34
C GLY A 187 -17.70 21.49 -9.41
N LEU A 188 -16.42 21.65 -9.04
CA LEU A 188 -15.43 20.56 -9.10
C LEU A 188 -15.57 19.57 -7.95
N LEU A 189 -16.22 19.99 -6.87
CA LEU A 189 -16.42 19.18 -5.66
C LEU A 189 -17.90 18.98 -5.37
N THR A 190 -18.26 17.82 -4.83
CA THR A 190 -19.56 17.64 -4.21
C THR A 190 -19.62 18.31 -2.84
N SER A 191 -20.82 18.49 -2.29
CA SER A 191 -20.97 19.02 -0.91
C SER A 191 -20.33 18.13 0.15
N SER A 192 -20.20 16.82 -0.12
CA SER A 192 -19.47 15.88 0.74
C SER A 192 -17.96 16.08 0.60
N GLY A 193 -17.45 16.18 -0.64
CA GLY A 193 -16.05 16.44 -0.93
C GLY A 193 -15.55 17.76 -0.33
N GLU A 194 -16.32 18.83 -0.46
CA GLU A 194 -16.03 20.15 0.15
C GLU A 194 -15.91 20.06 1.68
N LYS A 195 -16.89 19.44 2.35
CA LYS A 195 -16.87 19.27 3.82
C LYS A 195 -15.66 18.47 4.28
N LEU A 196 -15.34 17.38 3.57
CA LEU A 196 -14.22 16.52 3.92
C LEU A 196 -12.88 17.25 3.71
N ALA A 197 -12.74 18.05 2.66
CA ALA A 197 -11.56 18.87 2.43
C ALA A 197 -11.37 19.97 3.50
N HIS A 198 -12.46 20.59 3.98
CA HIS A 198 -12.40 21.51 5.13
C HIS A 198 -12.00 20.79 6.43
N MET A 199 -12.48 19.56 6.66
CA MET A 199 -12.04 18.75 7.81
C MET A 199 -10.55 18.39 7.71
N ALA A 200 -10.06 18.06 6.51
CA ALA A 200 -8.63 17.81 6.29
C ALA A 200 -7.77 19.06 6.52
N ARG A 201 -8.25 20.25 6.15
CA ARG A 201 -7.61 21.51 6.52
C ARG A 201 -7.51 21.66 8.04
N ASP A 202 -8.59 21.37 8.77
CA ASP A 202 -8.57 21.48 10.24
C ASP A 202 -7.62 20.47 10.89
N ALA A 203 -7.55 19.26 10.35
CA ALA A 203 -6.53 18.28 10.73
C ALA A 203 -5.11 18.79 10.45
N ARG A 204 -4.86 19.33 9.24
CA ARG A 204 -3.57 19.92 8.87
C ARG A 204 -3.20 21.12 9.74
N ASN A 205 -4.16 21.93 10.18
CA ASN A 205 -3.88 23.06 11.06
C ASN A 205 -3.29 22.64 12.43
N LEU A 206 -3.42 21.37 12.82
CA LEU A 206 -2.77 20.80 14.01
C LEU A 206 -1.25 20.62 13.85
N ILE A 207 -0.67 20.86 12.66
CA ILE A 207 0.79 20.89 12.49
C ILE A 207 1.41 22.15 13.11
N HIS A 208 0.61 23.21 13.34
CA HIS A 208 1.08 24.48 13.86
C HIS A 208 1.18 24.44 15.40
N PRO A 209 2.36 24.66 16.01
CA PRO A 209 2.54 24.55 17.46
C PRO A 209 1.60 25.44 18.28
N GLY A 210 1.34 26.66 17.80
CA GLY A 210 0.41 27.58 18.47
C GLY A 210 -1.04 27.08 18.48
N ARG A 211 -1.46 26.33 17.45
CA ARG A 211 -2.80 25.74 17.38
C ARG A 211 -2.92 24.56 18.34
N VAL A 212 -1.91 23.70 18.38
CA VAL A 212 -1.81 22.57 19.31
C VAL A 212 -1.84 23.06 20.76
N ALA A 213 -1.03 24.06 21.10
CA ALA A 213 -0.99 24.63 22.46
C ALA A 213 -2.32 25.24 22.88
N LYS A 214 -3.04 25.88 21.95
CA LYS A 214 -4.35 26.50 22.22
C LYS A 214 -5.48 25.48 22.41
N LEU A 215 -5.48 24.41 21.63
CA LEU A 215 -6.56 23.40 21.64
C LEU A 215 -6.28 22.23 22.58
N GLY A 216 -5.02 21.99 22.95
CA GLY A 216 -4.62 20.80 23.70
C GLY A 216 -4.75 19.51 22.89
N VAL A 217 -4.72 19.60 21.55
CA VAL A 217 -4.91 18.45 20.64
C VAL A 217 -3.71 18.34 19.70
N SER A 218 -3.20 17.13 19.51
CA SER A 218 -2.14 16.81 18.55
C SER A 218 -2.69 16.10 17.30
N CYS A 219 -1.87 15.95 16.26
CA CYS A 219 -2.16 14.99 15.21
C CYS A 219 -2.32 13.58 15.79
N THR A 220 -3.28 12.84 15.27
CA THR A 220 -3.63 11.48 15.68
C THR A 220 -3.85 10.61 14.45
N LYS A 221 -4.00 9.31 14.64
CA LYS A 221 -4.44 8.42 13.56
C LYS A 221 -5.74 8.91 12.91
N ALA A 222 -6.66 9.50 13.68
CA ALA A 222 -7.91 10.06 13.16
C ALA A 222 -7.65 11.28 12.25
N SER A 223 -6.77 12.20 12.63
CA SER A 223 -6.45 13.37 11.78
C SER A 223 -5.78 12.94 10.47
N ALA A 224 -4.90 11.94 10.53
CA ALA A 224 -4.25 11.38 9.35
C ALA A 224 -5.28 10.75 8.41
N LEU A 225 -6.16 9.88 8.92
CA LEU A 225 -7.24 9.28 8.14
C LEU A 225 -8.19 10.32 7.54
N THR A 226 -8.51 11.40 8.27
CA THR A 226 -9.32 12.50 7.75
C THR A 226 -8.65 13.17 6.55
N ALA A 227 -7.36 13.50 6.66
CA ALA A 227 -6.61 14.13 5.58
C ALA A 227 -6.48 13.23 4.34
N MET A 228 -6.21 11.93 4.56
CA MET A 228 -6.10 10.95 3.49
C MET A 228 -7.45 10.70 2.81
N ALA A 229 -8.53 10.57 3.57
CA ALA A 229 -9.87 10.42 3.00
C ALA A 229 -10.23 11.61 2.10
N ALA A 230 -9.94 12.84 2.53
CA ALA A 230 -10.18 14.03 1.72
C ALA A 230 -9.37 14.03 0.41
N LEU A 231 -8.08 13.68 0.46
CA LEU A 231 -7.24 13.57 -0.73
C LEU A 231 -7.83 12.59 -1.75
N TYR A 232 -8.20 11.39 -1.30
CA TYR A 232 -8.75 10.35 -2.17
C TYR A 232 -10.11 10.72 -2.74
N THR A 233 -11.02 11.26 -1.92
CA THR A 233 -12.33 11.72 -2.39
C THR A 233 -12.20 12.83 -3.43
N VAL A 234 -11.32 13.81 -3.20
CA VAL A 234 -11.10 14.89 -4.17
C VAL A 234 -10.47 14.36 -5.46
N ALA A 235 -9.50 13.44 -5.37
CA ALA A 235 -8.89 12.84 -6.55
C ALA A 235 -9.92 12.07 -7.40
N GLU A 236 -10.80 11.30 -6.76
CA GLU A 236 -11.89 10.57 -7.43
C GLU A 236 -12.91 11.52 -8.06
N GLU A 237 -13.34 12.55 -7.34
CA GLU A 237 -14.28 13.56 -7.87
C GLU A 237 -13.69 14.27 -9.09
N LEU A 238 -12.42 14.66 -9.05
CA LEU A 238 -11.74 15.31 -10.18
C LEU A 238 -11.54 14.35 -11.36
N SER A 239 -11.22 13.08 -11.10
CA SER A 239 -11.10 12.07 -12.15
C SER A 239 -12.41 11.82 -12.89
N ASN A 240 -13.56 12.08 -12.26
CA ASN A 240 -14.86 11.97 -12.91
C ASN A 240 -15.21 13.20 -13.76
N GLN A 241 -14.44 14.29 -13.65
CA GLN A 241 -14.70 15.54 -14.37
C GLN A 241 -13.76 15.81 -15.55
N PHE A 242 -12.54 15.29 -15.50
CA PHE A 242 -11.48 15.52 -16.49
C PHE A 242 -11.10 14.22 -17.20
#